data_AF-A0A0N4Y5F6-F1
#
_entry.id   AF-A0A0N4Y5F6-F1
#
_cell.length_a   1.000
_cell.length_b   1.000
_cell.length_c   1.000
_cell.angle_alpha   90.00
_cell.angle_beta   90.00
_cell.angle_gamma   90.00
#
_symmetry.space_group_name_H-M   'P 1'
#
loop_
_entity.id
_entity.type
_entity.pdbx_description
1 polymer ?
#
loop_
_entity_poly.entity_id
_entity_poly.type
_entity_poly.pdbx_seq_one_letter_code
_entity_poly.pdbx_strand_id
1 'polypeptide(L)'
;MKTGDGGLASDPLTTVRLVKKIISDKMETAKENDREVEATLCLRATQRLAEYEAMLEDLSHRRSNAIVHNDIEEADKIRVTMADCRDTVLRSTQVDLLLGRDEGFEKGNNEHNLQPAF
;
A
#
# COMPACT_ATOMS: atom_id res chain seq x y z
N MET A 1 12.77 5.23 -33.58
CA MET A 1 12.10 5.93 -32.46
C MET A 1 12.39 5.15 -31.20
N LYS A 2 13.17 5.71 -30.28
CA LYS A 2 13.48 5.10 -28.98
C LYS A 2 12.38 5.50 -28.01
N THR A 3 11.52 4.55 -27.61
CA THR A 3 10.61 4.73 -26.49
C THR A 3 11.24 4.06 -25.29
N GLY A 4 12.05 4.83 -24.57
CA GLY A 4 12.63 4.43 -23.30
C GLY A 4 12.55 5.63 -22.38
N ASP A 5 11.45 5.72 -21.61
CA ASP A 5 11.24 6.51 -20.38
C ASP A 5 9.76 6.36 -19.98
N GLY A 6 9.34 5.95 -18.78
CA GLY A 6 10.06 5.73 -17.53
C GLY A 6 9.46 4.57 -16.73
N GLY A 7 10.31 3.98 -15.88
CA GLY A 7 10.09 2.76 -15.09
C GLY A 7 9.05 2.85 -13.97
N LEU A 8 7.92 3.53 -14.20
CA LEU A 8 6.72 3.55 -13.36
C LEU A 8 5.45 3.19 -14.16
N ALA A 9 5.56 2.88 -15.45
CA ALA A 9 4.55 2.11 -16.19
C ALA A 9 4.53 0.62 -15.77
N SER A 10 4.74 0.38 -14.48
CA SER A 10 4.55 -0.93 -13.88
C SER A 10 3.06 -1.23 -13.95
N ASP A 11 2.74 -2.40 -14.46
CA ASP A 11 1.39 -2.94 -14.49
C ASP A 11 0.68 -2.65 -13.13
N PRO A 12 -0.58 -2.16 -13.13
CA PRO A 12 -1.27 -1.73 -11.91
C PRO A 12 -1.23 -2.79 -10.79
N LEU A 13 -1.37 -4.06 -11.16
CA LEU A 13 -1.30 -5.19 -10.25
C LEU A 13 0.10 -5.36 -9.66
N THR A 14 1.13 -5.28 -10.48
CA THR A 14 2.54 -5.32 -10.05
C THR A 14 2.86 -4.19 -9.06
N THR A 15 2.34 -2.98 -9.31
CA THR A 15 2.53 -1.84 -8.42
C THR A 15 1.88 -2.07 -7.05
N VAL A 16 0.62 -2.53 -7.03
CA VAL A 16 -0.09 -2.84 -5.78
C VAL A 16 0.63 -3.93 -4.99
N ARG A 17 1.09 -5.00 -5.65
CA ARG A 17 1.88 -6.07 -5.02
C ARG A 17 3.17 -5.57 -4.38
N LEU A 18 3.89 -4.68 -5.07
CA LEU A 18 5.12 -4.09 -4.55
C LEU A 18 4.85 -3.25 -3.30
N VAL A 19 3.85 -2.37 -3.35
CA VAL A 19 3.49 -1.52 -2.22
C VAL A 19 3.02 -2.36 -1.02
N LYS A 20 2.22 -3.41 -1.26
CA LYS A 20 1.81 -4.36 -0.22
C LYS A 20 3.01 -5.00 0.47
N LYS A 21 4.01 -5.43 -0.31
CA LYS A 21 5.25 -6.01 0.24
C LYS A 21 6.02 -4.99 1.09
N ILE A 22 6.18 -3.76 0.60
CA ILE A 22 6.87 -2.69 1.34
C ILE A 22 6.17 -2.41 2.67
N ILE A 23 4.85 -2.32 2.68
CA ILE A 23 4.08 -2.03 3.91
C ILE A 23 4.11 -3.21 4.87
N SER A 24 4.12 -4.44 4.38
CA SER A 24 4.28 -5.63 5.22
C SER A 24 5.64 -5.63 5.93
N ASP A 25 6.71 -5.29 5.21
CA ASP A 25 8.07 -5.16 5.77
C ASP A 25 8.15 -4.04 6.82
N LYS A 26 7.52 -2.89 6.55
CA LYS A 26 7.39 -1.80 7.53
C LYS A 26 6.59 -2.21 8.76
N MET A 27 5.55 -3.05 8.60
CA MET A 27 4.79 -3.58 9.73
C MET A 27 5.66 -4.46 10.62
N GLU A 28 6.48 -5.34 10.05
CA GLU A 28 7.42 -6.17 10.83
C GLU A 28 8.40 -5.29 11.59
N THR A 29 9.02 -4.31 10.92
CA THR A 29 9.91 -3.35 11.57
C THR A 29 9.19 -2.58 12.69
N ALA A 30 7.94 -2.14 12.48
CA ALA A 30 7.17 -1.43 13.50
C ALA A 30 6.88 -2.32 14.73
N LYS A 31 6.61 -3.61 14.52
CA LYS A 31 6.44 -4.59 15.61
C LYS A 31 7.74 -4.81 16.39
N GLU A 32 8.88 -4.89 15.70
CA GLU A 32 10.20 -5.03 16.34
C GLU A 32 10.60 -3.80 17.16
N ASN A 33 10.05 -2.63 16.84
CA ASN A 33 10.33 -1.36 17.51
C ASN A 33 9.23 -0.92 18.49
N ASP A 34 8.32 -1.82 18.88
CA ASP A 34 7.19 -1.57 19.80
C ASP A 34 6.25 -0.42 19.36
N ARG A 35 6.15 -0.17 18.05
CA ARG A 35 5.27 0.85 17.46
C ARG A 35 3.92 0.27 17.07
N GLU A 36 3.11 -0.09 18.07
CA GLU A 36 1.84 -0.80 17.89
C GLU A 36 0.84 -0.07 16.97
N VAL A 37 0.78 1.26 17.05
CA VAL A 37 -0.03 2.11 16.18
C VAL A 37 0.42 2.01 14.72
N GLU A 38 1.71 2.17 14.46
CA GLU A 38 2.28 2.08 13.11
C GLU A 38 2.06 0.67 12.52
N ALA A 39 2.21 -0.38 13.33
CA ALA A 39 1.93 -1.76 12.93
C ALA A 39 0.45 -1.98 12.57
N THR A 40 -0.47 -1.41 13.34
CA THR A 40 -1.92 -1.50 13.10
C THR A 40 -2.32 -0.79 11.80
N LEU A 41 -1.76 0.39 11.55
CA LEU A 41 -2.00 1.14 10.32
C LEU A 41 -1.44 0.39 9.09
N CYS A 42 -0.24 -0.17 9.20
CA CYS A 42 0.34 -1.00 8.15
C CYS A 42 -0.49 -2.26 7.88
N LEU A 43 -1.05 -2.89 8.92
CA LEU A 43 -1.95 -4.04 8.77
C LEU A 43 -3.21 -3.66 7.98
N ARG A 44 -3.87 -2.57 8.36
CA ARG A 44 -5.08 -2.07 7.68
C ARG A 44 -4.80 -1.71 6.22
N ALA A 45 -3.69 -1.04 5.95
CA ALA A 45 -3.24 -0.73 4.61
C ALA A 45 -2.99 -2.00 3.78
N THR A 46 -2.37 -3.02 4.38
CA THR A 46 -2.09 -4.31 3.72
C THR A 46 -3.38 -5.05 3.38
N GLN A 47 -4.38 -5.05 4.27
CA GLN A 47 -5.69 -5.64 4.01
C GLN A 47 -6.40 -4.97 2.83
N ARG A 48 -6.41 -3.63 2.79
CA ARG A 48 -6.97 -2.88 1.65
C ARG A 48 -6.24 -3.19 0.35
N LEU A 49 -4.91 -3.24 0.38
CA LEU A 49 -4.13 -3.60 -0.81
C LEU A 49 -4.44 -5.01 -1.29
N ALA A 50 -4.70 -5.97 -0.40
CA ALA A 50 -5.09 -7.33 -0.77
C ALA A 50 -6.46 -7.38 -1.45
N GLU A 51 -7.44 -6.60 -0.98
CA GLU A 51 -8.76 -6.49 -1.61
C GLU A 51 -8.66 -5.93 -3.04
N TYR A 52 -7.87 -4.86 -3.22
CA TYR A 52 -7.65 -4.26 -4.54
C TYR A 52 -6.78 -5.13 -5.45
N GLU A 53 -5.86 -5.91 -4.90
CA GLU A 53 -5.09 -6.90 -5.67
C GLU A 53 -6.01 -7.94 -6.30
N ALA A 54 -6.93 -8.52 -5.52
CA ALA A 54 -7.90 -9.48 -6.04
C ALA A 54 -8.81 -8.86 -7.13
N MET A 55 -9.22 -7.60 -6.94
CA MET A 55 -10.00 -6.86 -7.94
C MET A 55 -9.20 -6.62 -9.22
N LEU A 56 -7.92 -6.25 -9.11
CA LEU A 56 -7.04 -6.06 -10.26
C LEU A 56 -6.74 -7.38 -10.98
N GLU A 57 -6.65 -8.49 -10.26
CA GLU A 57 -6.54 -9.82 -10.87
C GLU A 57 -7.77 -10.14 -11.72
N ASP A 58 -8.99 -9.94 -11.21
CA ASP A 58 -10.23 -10.13 -11.98
C ASP A 58 -10.25 -9.25 -13.23
N LEU A 59 -9.96 -7.95 -13.08
CA LEU A 59 -9.90 -7.01 -14.21
C LEU A 59 -8.83 -7.42 -15.23
N SER A 60 -7.67 -7.92 -14.78
CA SER A 60 -6.63 -8.40 -15.69
C SER A 60 -7.08 -9.63 -16.50
N HIS A 61 -7.79 -10.57 -15.87
CA HIS A 61 -8.39 -11.71 -16.57
C HIS A 61 -9.45 -11.26 -17.57
N ARG A 62 -10.35 -10.35 -17.17
CA ARG A 62 -11.38 -9.78 -18.06
C ARG A 62 -10.78 -9.03 -19.24
N ARG A 63 -9.72 -8.25 -19.03
CA ARG A 63 -8.98 -7.56 -20.08
C ARG A 63 -8.39 -8.55 -21.07
N SER A 64 -7.77 -9.61 -20.57
CA SER A 64 -7.18 -10.66 -21.39
C SER A 64 -8.25 -11.36 -22.22
N ASN A 65 -9.42 -11.64 -21.64
CA ASN A 65 -10.56 -12.20 -22.36
C ASN A 65 -11.08 -11.26 -23.46
N ALA A 66 -11.23 -9.97 -23.18
CA ALA A 66 -11.64 -8.98 -24.18
C ALA A 66 -10.65 -8.90 -25.35
N ILE A 67 -9.34 -8.97 -25.08
CA ILE A 67 -8.31 -9.04 -26.12
C ILE A 67 -8.46 -10.30 -26.98
N VAL A 68 -8.71 -11.46 -26.36
CA VAL A 68 -8.92 -12.74 -27.07
C VAL A 68 -10.14 -12.68 -27.99
N HIS A 69 -11.20 -11.98 -27.58
CA HIS A 69 -12.40 -11.77 -28.39
C HIS A 69 -12.29 -10.59 -29.38
N ASN A 70 -11.12 -9.94 -29.47
CA ASN A 70 -10.86 -8.78 -30.32
C ASN A 70 -11.71 -7.54 -29.98
N ASP A 71 -12.23 -7.46 -28.75
CA ASP A 71 -12.95 -6.32 -28.19
C ASP A 71 -11.95 -5.31 -27.59
N ILE A 72 -11.23 -4.62 -28.47
CA ILE A 72 -10.14 -3.72 -28.07
C ILE A 72 -10.64 -2.51 -27.26
N GLU A 73 -11.83 -2.01 -27.56
CA GLU A 73 -12.44 -0.91 -26.80
C GLU A 73 -12.72 -1.30 -25.35
N GLU A 74 -13.20 -2.52 -25.12
CA GLU A 74 -13.47 -3.02 -23.77
C GLU A 74 -12.16 -3.29 -23.02
N ALA A 75 -11.15 -3.85 -23.70
CA ALA A 75 -9.82 -4.04 -23.13
C ALA A 75 -9.18 -2.70 -22.68
N ASP A 76 -9.37 -1.61 -23.45
CA ASP A 76 -8.84 -0.30 -23.07
C ASP A 76 -9.62 0.34 -21.90
N LYS A 77 -10.96 0.21 -21.88
CA LYS A 77 -11.77 0.62 -20.72
C LYS A 77 -11.30 -0.07 -19.45
N ILE A 78 -11.12 -1.39 -19.50
CA ILE A 78 -10.64 -2.17 -18.35
C ILE A 78 -9.24 -1.72 -17.94
N ARG A 79 -8.34 -1.43 -18.89
CA ARG A 79 -7.00 -0.90 -18.59
C ARG A 79 -7.07 0.43 -17.83
N VAL A 80 -7.97 1.33 -18.23
CA VAL A 80 -8.18 2.61 -17.52
C VAL A 80 -8.75 2.38 -16.12
N THR A 81 -9.73 1.48 -15.97
CA THR A 81 -10.27 1.10 -14.65
C THR A 81 -9.21 0.52 -13.73
N MET A 82 -8.32 -0.33 -14.25
CA MET A 82 -7.21 -0.87 -13.46
C MET A 82 -6.26 0.23 -12.96
N ALA A 83 -6.00 1.26 -13.77
CA ALA A 83 -5.19 2.40 -13.35
C ALA A 83 -5.89 3.23 -12.25
N ASP A 84 -7.20 3.46 -12.38
CA ASP A 84 -7.97 4.17 -11.36
C ASP A 84 -8.03 3.40 -10.03
N CYS A 85 -8.23 2.07 -10.08
CA CYS A 85 -8.17 1.20 -8.91
C CYS A 85 -6.82 1.33 -8.18
N ARG A 86 -5.71 1.31 -8.94
CA ARG A 86 -4.37 1.54 -8.38
C ARG A 86 -4.28 2.91 -7.71
N ASP A 87 -4.66 3.98 -8.38
CA ASP A 87 -4.51 5.34 -7.84
C ASP A 87 -5.39 5.56 -6.60
N THR A 88 -6.57 4.95 -6.57
CA THR A 88 -7.48 4.99 -5.42
C THR A 88 -6.90 4.25 -4.20
N VAL A 89 -6.40 3.02 -4.37
CA VAL A 89 -5.84 2.27 -3.24
C VAL A 89 -4.54 2.89 -2.72
N LEU A 90 -3.69 3.40 -3.60
CA LEU A 90 -2.45 4.06 -3.20
C LEU A 90 -2.73 5.35 -2.41
N ARG A 91 -3.69 6.18 -2.85
CA ARG A 91 -4.11 7.37 -2.09
C ARG A 91 -4.69 7.00 -0.72
N SER A 92 -5.57 6.00 -0.66
CA SER A 92 -6.15 5.54 0.62
C SER A 92 -5.07 5.03 1.58
N THR A 93 -4.13 4.24 1.05
CA THR A 93 -3.02 3.67 1.83
C THR A 93 -2.08 4.76 2.34
N GLN A 94 -1.78 5.75 1.50
CA GLN A 94 -0.95 6.89 1.89
C GLN A 94 -1.58 7.70 3.02
N VAL A 95 -2.91 7.85 3.03
CA VAL A 95 -3.64 8.50 4.13
C VAL A 95 -3.47 7.69 5.43
N ASP A 96 -3.63 6.37 5.40
CA ASP A 96 -3.43 5.52 6.59
C ASP A 96 -2.01 5.67 7.17
N LEU A 97 -1.00 5.73 6.29
CA LEU A 97 0.41 5.85 6.71
C LEU A 97 0.79 7.27 7.18
N LEU A 98 0.14 8.32 6.67
CA LEU A 98 0.36 9.70 7.11
C LEU A 98 -0.25 9.96 8.50
N LEU A 99 -1.42 9.38 8.78
CA LEU A 99 -2.08 9.51 10.08
C LEU A 99 -1.26 8.88 11.22
N GLY A 100 -0.45 7.87 10.94
CA GLY A 100 0.46 7.27 11.94
C GLY A 100 1.71 8.08 12.26
N ARG A 101 1.98 9.17 11.53
CA ARG A 101 3.17 10.00 11.75
C ARG A 101 2.94 11.08 12.82
N ASP A 102 1.68 11.37 13.16
CA ASP A 102 1.32 12.42 14.13
C ASP A 102 1.29 11.91 15.59
N GLU A 103 1.16 10.60 15.81
CA GLU A 103 1.10 9.99 17.15
C GLU A 103 2.49 9.70 17.76
N GLY A 104 3.46 10.57 17.48
CA GLY A 104 4.79 10.58 18.09
C GLY A 104 4.89 11.45 19.34
N PHE A 105 3.78 11.82 19.99
CA PHE A 105 3.81 12.61 21.21
C PHE A 105 3.87 11.73 22.45
N GLU A 106 5.09 11.63 23.00
CA GLU A 106 5.41 11.40 24.40
C GLU A 106 4.86 10.13 25.07
N LYS A 107 5.75 9.16 25.32
CA LYS A 107 5.98 8.65 26.68
C LYS A 107 7.18 7.71 26.72
N GLY A 108 8.12 8.02 27.62
CA GLY A 108 9.14 7.08 28.08
C GLY A 108 10.51 7.71 28.24
N ASN A 109 10.72 8.38 29.38
CA ASN A 109 11.98 8.60 30.12
C ASN A 109 11.61 9.61 31.24
N ASN A 110 11.66 9.34 32.55
CA ASN A 110 12.54 8.49 33.30
C ASN A 110 11.93 8.32 34.72
N GLU A 111 11.60 7.11 35.15
CA GLU A 111 11.38 6.80 36.57
C GLU A 111 12.73 6.46 37.23
N HIS A 112 12.84 6.77 38.53
CA HIS A 112 13.89 6.44 39.48
C HIS A 112 15.17 7.30 39.52
N ASN A 113 15.20 8.22 40.49
CA ASN A 113 16.25 8.12 41.52
C ASN A 113 15.70 8.51 42.90
N LEU A 114 15.60 7.54 43.80
CA LEU A 114 15.38 7.75 45.24
C LEU A 114 16.64 8.38 45.83
N GLN A 115 16.50 9.47 46.58
CA GLN A 115 17.23 9.66 47.84
C GLN A 115 16.38 10.45 48.84
N PRO A 116 16.18 9.98 50.08
CA PRO A 116 15.72 10.83 51.18
C PRO A 116 16.92 11.56 51.80
N ALA A 117 16.81 12.86 51.99
CA ALA A 117 17.74 13.60 52.85
C ALA A 117 17.04 13.84 54.20
N PHE A 118 17.58 13.22 55.24
CA PHE A 118 17.40 13.61 56.63
C PHE A 118 18.21 14.88 56.93
#